data_AF-A0A535EXM7-F1
#
_entry.id   AF-A0A535EXM7-F1
#
_cell.length_a   1.000
_cell.length_b   1.000
_cell.length_c   1.000
_cell.angle_alpha   90.00
_cell.angle_beta   90.00
_cell.angle_gamma   90.00
#
_symmetry.space_group_name_H-M   'P 1'
#
loop_
_entity.id
_entity.type
_entity.pdbx_description
1 polymer ?
#
loop_
_entity_poly.entity_id
_entity_poly.type
_entity_poly.pdbx_seq_one_letter_code
_entity_poly.pdbx_strand_id
1 'polypeptide(L)'
;MNPTAYASAPVRETAAEAAEDLFFGQVAIIYARWAVIVAGIVMILAAGNAGQLTIELVPIVLLMAVNFFLHGRHFMERPANRLLVLLASLLDLAVLSAIVLTWPGGPGLGSPYFVFLYPVVFAFALVFPPAYAAAFGLLAAVAYASVSLFAGLQHGPSDLKSLVMRLVTLSAMAALGTFYWRQQRARRRVLPA
;
A
#
# COMPACT_ATOMS: atom_id res chain seq x y z
N MET A 1 28.53 37.52 -17.41
CA MET A 1 27.90 36.17 -17.40
C MET A 1 28.34 35.47 -16.12
N ASN A 2 27.39 35.13 -15.23
CA ASN A 2 27.70 34.58 -13.91
C ASN A 2 27.76 33.04 -13.98
N PRO A 3 28.88 32.36 -13.67
CA PRO A 3 29.05 30.91 -13.84
C PRO A 3 28.24 30.03 -12.88
N THR A 4 27.56 30.61 -11.89
CA THR A 4 26.87 29.86 -10.83
C THR A 4 25.45 29.40 -11.18
N ALA A 5 24.93 29.77 -12.36
CA ALA A 5 23.56 29.45 -12.76
C ALA A 5 23.33 27.98 -13.21
N TYR A 6 24.39 27.21 -13.49
CA TYR A 6 24.26 25.87 -14.08
C TYR A 6 24.27 24.70 -13.07
N ALA A 7 24.70 24.91 -11.83
CA ALA A 7 24.82 23.83 -10.84
C ALA A 7 23.50 23.48 -10.12
N SER A 8 22.47 24.32 -10.18
CA SER A 8 21.21 24.16 -9.44
C SER A 8 20.04 23.58 -10.26
N ALA A 9 20.22 23.40 -11.57
CA ALA A 9 19.19 22.92 -12.49
C ALA A 9 18.80 21.42 -12.30
N PRO A 10 19.74 20.45 -12.20
CA PRO A 10 19.36 19.03 -12.22
C PRO A 10 18.65 18.54 -10.95
N VAL A 11 18.95 19.14 -9.79
CA VAL A 11 18.33 18.76 -8.50
C VAL A 11 16.90 19.31 -8.38
N ARG A 12 16.64 20.50 -8.94
CA ARG A 12 15.29 21.08 -8.95
C ARG A 12 14.34 20.35 -9.90
N GLU A 13 14.85 19.93 -11.06
CA GLU A 13 14.09 19.16 -12.05
C GLU A 13 13.65 17.80 -11.47
N THR A 14 14.56 17.06 -10.83
CA THR A 14 14.23 15.78 -10.19
C THR A 14 13.26 15.88 -9.02
N ALA A 15 13.36 16.95 -8.20
CA ALA A 15 12.44 17.17 -7.08
C ALA A 15 11.04 17.60 -7.53
N ALA A 16 10.95 18.45 -8.56
CA ALA A 16 9.69 18.88 -9.16
C ALA A 16 8.98 17.71 -9.84
N GLU A 17 9.68 16.93 -10.66
CA GLU A 17 9.13 15.72 -11.28
C GLU A 17 8.61 14.73 -10.23
N ALA A 18 9.37 14.50 -9.14
CA ALA A 18 8.94 13.60 -8.07
C ALA A 18 7.69 14.10 -7.31
N ALA A 19 7.50 15.41 -7.21
CA ALA A 19 6.30 16.01 -6.62
C ALA A 19 5.10 15.89 -7.56
N GLU A 20 5.31 16.07 -8.86
CA GLU A 20 4.30 15.90 -9.89
C GLU A 20 3.83 14.44 -10.00
N ASP A 21 4.74 13.48 -9.96
CA ASP A 21 4.37 12.06 -9.96
C ASP A 21 3.58 11.65 -8.72
N LEU A 22 3.91 12.23 -7.57
CA LEU A 22 3.12 12.03 -6.36
C LEU A 22 1.73 12.65 -6.51
N PHE A 23 1.64 13.86 -7.08
CA PHE A 23 0.38 14.56 -7.31
C PHE A 23 -0.59 13.73 -8.15
N PHE A 24 -0.14 13.24 -9.30
CA PHE A 24 -0.96 12.44 -10.20
C PHE A 24 -1.09 10.99 -9.76
N GLY A 25 -0.08 10.44 -9.09
CA GLY A 25 -0.06 9.05 -8.64
C GLY A 25 -0.93 8.78 -7.41
N GLN A 26 -1.05 9.73 -6.47
CA GLN A 26 -1.79 9.52 -5.21
C GLN A 26 -3.24 9.05 -5.41
N VAL A 27 -3.84 9.37 -6.57
CA VAL A 27 -5.19 8.91 -6.93
C VAL A 27 -5.27 7.39 -6.96
N ALA A 28 -4.24 6.71 -7.48
CA ALA A 28 -4.18 5.24 -7.51
C ALA A 28 -4.19 4.64 -6.09
N ILE A 29 -3.48 5.28 -5.16
CA ILE A 29 -3.48 4.88 -3.74
C ILE A 29 -4.87 5.09 -3.12
N ILE A 30 -5.52 6.22 -3.38
CA ILE A 30 -6.87 6.51 -2.87
C ILE A 30 -7.88 5.48 -3.36
N TYR A 31 -7.86 5.13 -4.66
CA TYR A 31 -8.77 4.13 -5.21
C TYR A 31 -8.45 2.71 -4.74
N ALA A 32 -7.17 2.34 -4.59
CA ALA A 32 -6.80 1.06 -4.01
C ALA A 32 -7.30 0.93 -2.55
N ARG A 33 -7.21 2.01 -1.77
CA ARG A 33 -7.77 2.05 -0.41
C ARG A 33 -9.28 1.91 -0.41
N TRP A 34 -10.00 2.58 -1.32
CA TRP A 34 -11.45 2.38 -1.46
C TRP A 34 -11.80 0.93 -1.79
N ALA A 35 -11.05 0.27 -2.68
CA ALA A 35 -11.26 -1.13 -2.99
C ALA A 35 -11.08 -2.02 -1.74
N VAL A 36 -10.04 -1.78 -0.94
CA VAL A 36 -9.80 -2.50 0.33
C VAL A 36 -10.91 -2.24 1.34
N ILE A 37 -11.36 -0.99 1.50
CA ILE A 37 -12.43 -0.62 2.42
C ILE A 37 -13.74 -1.33 2.03
N VAL A 38 -14.13 -1.24 0.76
CA VAL A 38 -15.36 -1.87 0.26
C VAL A 38 -15.29 -3.38 0.39
N ALA A 39 -14.17 -4.00 -0.02
CA ALA A 39 -13.98 -5.44 0.14
C ALA A 39 -13.99 -5.88 1.61
N GLY A 40 -13.40 -5.09 2.50
CA GLY A 40 -13.42 -5.33 3.95
C GLY A 40 -14.84 -5.30 4.52
N ILE A 41 -15.64 -4.29 4.15
CA ILE A 41 -17.06 -4.21 4.54
C ILE A 41 -17.81 -5.46 4.05
N VAL A 42 -17.63 -5.84 2.78
CA VAL A 42 -18.29 -7.03 2.21
C VAL A 42 -17.91 -8.30 2.96
N MET A 43 -16.62 -8.48 3.27
CA MET A 43 -16.11 -9.65 4.01
C MET A 43 -16.68 -9.74 5.43
N ILE A 44 -16.72 -8.61 6.15
CA ILE A 44 -17.30 -8.53 7.50
C ILE A 44 -18.80 -8.86 7.47
N LEU A 45 -19.55 -8.25 6.55
CA LEU A 45 -20.98 -8.51 6.42
C LEU A 45 -21.27 -9.95 6.02
N ALA A 46 -20.42 -10.55 5.18
CA ALA A 46 -20.53 -11.95 4.77
C ALA A 46 -20.24 -12.94 5.91
N ALA A 47 -19.44 -12.56 6.92
CA ALA A 47 -19.16 -13.40 8.08
C ALA A 47 -20.39 -13.57 9.01
N GLY A 48 -21.36 -12.66 8.95
CA GLY A 48 -22.68 -12.83 9.57
C GLY A 48 -22.73 -12.73 11.11
N ASN A 49 -21.66 -12.31 11.79
CA ASN A 49 -21.61 -12.24 13.25
C ASN A 49 -21.96 -10.85 13.80
N ALA A 50 -23.26 -10.62 14.06
CA ALA A 50 -23.76 -9.34 14.58
C ALA A 50 -23.14 -8.91 15.93
N GLY A 51 -22.71 -9.86 16.76
CA GLY A 51 -22.12 -9.57 18.08
C GLY A 51 -20.69 -9.05 18.02
N GLN A 52 -19.96 -9.32 16.93
CA GLN A 52 -18.57 -8.88 16.73
C GLN A 52 -18.45 -7.72 15.71
N LEU A 53 -19.53 -7.42 15.00
CA LEU A 53 -19.59 -6.43 13.94
C LEU A 53 -19.01 -5.07 14.35
N THR A 54 -19.36 -4.57 15.54
CA THR A 54 -18.87 -3.26 16.01
C THR A 54 -17.35 -3.22 16.12
N ILE A 55 -16.73 -4.29 16.64
CA ILE A 55 -15.27 -4.37 16.83
C ILE A 55 -14.58 -4.53 15.49
N GLU A 56 -15.12 -5.37 14.60
CA GLU A 56 -14.56 -5.61 13.26
C GLU A 56 -14.63 -4.38 12.35
N LEU A 57 -15.63 -3.50 12.56
CA LEU A 57 -15.77 -2.25 11.81
C LEU A 57 -14.77 -1.17 12.23
N VAL A 58 -14.24 -1.18 13.46
CA VAL A 58 -13.29 -0.17 13.95
C VAL A 58 -12.11 0.07 13.00
N PRO A 59 -11.34 -0.95 12.59
CA PRO A 59 -10.22 -0.74 11.68
C PRO A 59 -10.67 -0.24 10.29
N ILE A 60 -11.84 -0.67 9.80
CA ILE A 60 -12.40 -0.20 8.53
C ILE A 60 -12.77 1.28 8.62
N VAL A 61 -13.41 1.71 9.71
CA VAL A 61 -13.76 3.10 9.95
C VAL A 61 -12.50 3.97 10.03
N LEU A 62 -11.44 3.49 10.68
CA LEU A 62 -10.14 4.18 10.71
C LEU A 62 -9.55 4.34 9.30
N LEU A 63 -9.48 3.25 8.52
CA LEU A 63 -8.99 3.30 7.14
C LEU A 63 -9.83 4.25 6.27
N MET A 64 -11.15 4.22 6.46
CA MET A 64 -12.10 5.08 5.77
C MET A 64 -11.90 6.55 6.13
N ALA A 65 -11.74 6.90 7.40
CA ALA A 65 -11.52 8.28 7.84
C ALA A 65 -10.24 8.86 7.22
N VAL A 66 -9.14 8.10 7.27
CA VAL A 66 -7.86 8.52 6.68
C VAL A 66 -7.96 8.64 5.16
N ASN A 67 -8.59 7.66 4.50
CA ASN A 67 -8.76 7.70 3.06
C ASN A 67 -9.66 8.86 2.62
N PHE A 68 -10.74 9.12 3.34
CA PHE A 68 -11.66 10.23 3.06
C PHE A 68 -10.96 11.58 3.23
N PHE A 69 -10.10 11.74 4.24
CA PHE A 69 -9.26 12.92 4.39
C PHE A 69 -8.31 13.12 3.20
N LEU A 70 -7.60 12.07 2.76
CA LEU A 70 -6.71 12.15 1.60
C LEU A 70 -7.48 12.45 0.31
N HIS A 71 -8.65 11.83 0.13
CA HIS A 71 -9.50 12.03 -1.04
C HIS A 71 -10.06 13.45 -1.10
N GLY A 72 -10.56 13.96 0.03
CA GLY A 72 -11.04 15.35 0.13
C GLY A 72 -9.94 16.37 -0.15
N ARG A 73 -8.73 16.14 0.38
CA ARG A 73 -7.56 16.97 0.06
C ARG A 73 -7.20 16.98 -1.42
N HIS A 74 -7.31 15.82 -2.09
CA HIS A 74 -7.10 15.71 -3.52
C HIS A 74 -8.12 16.53 -4.31
N PHE A 75 -9.42 16.47 -3.96
CA PHE A 75 -10.46 17.28 -4.60
C PHE A 75 -10.32 18.79 -4.35
N MET A 76 -9.74 19.19 -3.22
CA MET A 76 -9.45 20.60 -2.93
C MET A 76 -8.18 21.10 -3.63
N GLU A 77 -7.61 20.33 -4.56
CA GLU A 77 -6.33 20.63 -5.23
C GLU A 77 -5.17 20.89 -4.24
N ARG A 78 -5.29 20.33 -3.02
CA ARG A 78 -4.31 20.41 -1.94
C ARG A 78 -3.74 19.01 -1.66
N PRO A 79 -3.06 18.42 -2.67
CA PRO A 79 -2.55 17.05 -2.66
C PRO A 79 -1.79 16.74 -1.38
N ALA A 80 -1.81 15.48 -0.96
CA ALA A 80 -1.01 15.05 0.17
C ALA A 80 0.49 15.15 -0.20
N ASN A 81 1.29 15.69 0.71
CA ASN A 81 2.74 15.66 0.52
C ASN A 81 3.27 14.23 0.69
N ARG A 82 4.52 14.01 0.27
CA ARG A 82 5.15 12.68 0.27
C ARG A 82 5.11 12.00 1.62
N LEU A 83 5.40 12.76 2.67
CA LEU A 83 5.43 12.27 4.04
C LEU A 83 4.03 11.79 4.47
N LEU A 84 2.98 12.55 4.19
CA LEU A 84 1.61 12.19 4.53
C LEU A 84 1.16 10.92 3.81
N VAL A 85 1.46 10.77 2.52
CA VAL A 85 1.13 9.54 1.76
C VAL A 85 1.92 8.34 2.31
N LEU A 86 3.19 8.52 2.64
CA LEU A 86 4.03 7.47 3.24
C LEU A 86 3.49 7.04 4.61
N LEU A 87 3.19 7.99 5.49
CA LEU A 87 2.61 7.70 6.81
C LEU A 87 1.25 7.01 6.69
N ALA A 88 0.41 7.46 5.77
CA ALA A 88 -0.89 6.83 5.52
C ALA A 88 -0.75 5.40 4.97
N SER A 89 0.28 5.12 4.17
CA SER A 89 0.56 3.77 3.66
C SER A 89 1.14 2.85 4.74
N LEU A 90 1.99 3.38 5.63
CA LEU A 90 2.48 2.66 6.81
C LEU A 90 1.34 2.34 7.78
N LEU A 91 0.41 3.28 7.95
CA LEU A 91 -0.80 3.04 8.75
C LEU A 91 -1.65 1.92 8.14
N ASP A 92 -1.85 1.90 6.82
CA ASP A 92 -2.57 0.81 6.16
C ASP A 92 -1.90 -0.53 6.43
N LEU A 93 -0.58 -0.61 6.29
CA LEU A 93 0.17 -1.83 6.59
C LEU A 93 0.02 -2.26 8.06
N ALA A 94 0.09 -1.31 8.99
CA ALA A 94 -0.07 -1.59 10.42
C ALA A 94 -1.48 -2.10 10.75
N VAL A 95 -2.51 -1.43 10.22
CA VAL A 95 -3.92 -1.81 10.43
C VAL A 95 -4.21 -3.17 9.81
N LEU A 96 -3.79 -3.42 8.56
CA LEU A 96 -3.98 -4.71 7.91
C LEU A 96 -3.22 -5.83 8.62
N SER A 97 -2.00 -5.57 9.11
CA SER A 97 -1.24 -6.53 9.91
C SER A 97 -1.97 -6.87 11.21
N ALA A 98 -2.55 -5.87 11.88
CA ALA A 98 -3.35 -6.07 13.08
C ALA A 98 -4.61 -6.91 12.78
N ILE A 99 -5.35 -6.60 11.71
CA ILE A 99 -6.52 -7.40 11.29
C ILE A 99 -6.13 -8.85 11.03
N VAL A 100 -5.03 -9.08 10.30
CA VAL A 100 -4.54 -10.44 10.03
C VAL A 100 -4.18 -11.18 11.31
N LEU A 101 -3.59 -10.48 12.29
CA LEU A 101 -3.18 -11.06 13.56
C LEU A 101 -4.36 -11.36 14.50
N THR A 102 -5.40 -10.53 14.50
CA THR A 102 -6.50 -10.62 15.48
C THR A 102 -7.78 -11.22 14.89
N TRP A 103 -7.75 -11.69 13.64
CA TRP A 103 -8.93 -12.23 12.97
C TRP A 103 -9.51 -13.45 13.73
N PRO A 104 -10.77 -13.40 14.19
CA PRO A 104 -11.37 -14.48 14.98
C PRO A 104 -11.49 -15.81 14.24
N GLY A 105 -11.67 -15.78 12.92
CA GLY A 105 -11.80 -16.98 12.09
C GLY A 105 -10.47 -17.70 11.81
N GLY A 106 -9.35 -17.24 12.36
CA GLY A 106 -8.02 -17.83 12.20
C GLY A 106 -6.95 -16.75 12.00
N PRO A 107 -6.06 -16.51 12.97
CA PRO A 107 -5.03 -15.48 12.83
C PRO A 107 -3.92 -15.90 11.85
N GLY A 108 -3.14 -14.93 11.38
CA GLY A 108 -1.94 -15.19 10.55
C GLY A 108 -2.29 -15.81 9.19
N LEU A 109 -1.85 -17.06 8.96
CA LEU A 109 -2.11 -17.78 7.70
C LEU A 109 -3.59 -18.12 7.50
N GLY A 110 -4.36 -18.27 8.58
CA GLY A 110 -5.81 -18.53 8.51
C GLY A 110 -6.63 -17.33 8.07
N SER A 111 -6.08 -16.12 8.17
CA SER A 111 -6.83 -14.90 7.90
C SER A 111 -6.95 -14.67 6.39
N PRO A 112 -8.15 -14.43 5.84
CA PRO A 112 -8.33 -14.09 4.42
C PRO A 112 -7.89 -12.66 4.11
N TYR A 113 -7.73 -11.81 5.12
CA TYR A 113 -7.46 -10.37 4.97
C TYR A 113 -6.04 -10.05 4.45
N PHE A 114 -5.13 -11.03 4.40
CA PHE A 114 -3.80 -10.84 3.82
C PHE A 114 -3.86 -10.39 2.35
N VAL A 115 -4.93 -10.75 1.63
CA VAL A 115 -5.13 -10.39 0.22
C VAL A 115 -5.18 -8.87 0.02
N PHE A 116 -5.59 -8.12 1.05
CA PHE A 116 -5.64 -6.65 1.01
C PHE A 116 -4.26 -5.99 0.98
N LEU A 117 -3.20 -6.72 1.36
CA LEU A 117 -1.83 -6.23 1.20
C LEU A 117 -1.44 -6.08 -0.28
N TYR A 118 -2.04 -6.86 -1.19
CA TYR A 118 -1.72 -6.82 -2.61
C TYR A 118 -2.03 -5.47 -3.27
N PRO A 119 -3.29 -4.96 -3.26
CA PRO A 119 -3.58 -3.66 -3.85
C PRO A 119 -2.85 -2.51 -3.14
N VAL A 120 -2.61 -2.61 -1.84
CA VAL A 120 -1.87 -1.57 -1.08
C VAL A 120 -0.41 -1.50 -1.54
N VAL A 121 0.30 -2.63 -1.57
CA VAL A 121 1.69 -2.70 -2.02
C VAL A 121 1.81 -2.33 -3.50
N PHE A 122 0.89 -2.82 -4.34
CA PHE A 122 0.88 -2.49 -5.77
C PHE A 122 0.68 -0.99 -6.01
N ALA A 123 -0.34 -0.38 -5.39
CA ALA A 123 -0.60 1.04 -5.55
C ALA A 123 0.54 1.91 -5.02
N PHE A 124 1.15 1.54 -3.90
CA PHE A 124 2.34 2.23 -3.40
C PHE A 124 3.48 2.20 -4.45
N ALA A 125 3.72 1.02 -5.04
CA ALA A 125 4.76 0.82 -6.04
C ALA A 125 4.49 1.53 -7.38
N LEU A 126 3.22 1.87 -7.69
CA LEU A 126 2.88 2.69 -8.85
C LEU A 126 3.20 4.17 -8.67
N VAL A 127 3.26 4.66 -7.43
CA VAL A 127 3.41 6.09 -7.13
C VAL A 127 4.85 6.44 -6.76
N PHE A 128 5.49 5.58 -5.98
CA PHE A 128 6.81 5.87 -5.44
C PHE A 128 7.95 5.32 -6.31
N PRO A 129 9.14 5.95 -6.28
CA PRO A 129 10.31 5.43 -6.98
C PRO A 129 10.68 3.99 -6.54
N PRO A 130 11.37 3.22 -7.40
CA PRO A 130 11.67 1.80 -7.17
C PRO A 130 12.31 1.48 -5.81
N ALA A 131 13.17 2.35 -5.29
CA ALA A 131 13.81 2.15 -3.98
C ALA A 131 12.79 2.15 -2.82
N TYR A 132 11.86 3.11 -2.83
CA TYR A 132 10.78 3.18 -1.84
C TYR A 132 9.80 2.02 -2.01
N ALA A 133 9.44 1.69 -3.26
CA ALA A 133 8.57 0.57 -3.57
C ALA A 133 9.14 -0.77 -3.07
N ALA A 134 10.45 -1.00 -3.29
CA ALA A 134 11.15 -2.19 -2.81
C ALA A 134 11.21 -2.22 -1.28
N ALA A 135 11.52 -1.08 -0.63
CA ALA A 135 11.55 -0.99 0.83
C ALA A 135 10.17 -1.27 1.45
N PHE A 136 9.10 -0.69 0.89
CA PHE A 136 7.74 -0.90 1.36
C PHE A 136 7.25 -2.34 1.10
N GLY A 137 7.55 -2.91 -0.06
CA GLY A 137 7.24 -4.31 -0.38
C GLY A 137 7.95 -5.29 0.55
N LEU A 138 9.24 -5.05 0.83
CA LEU A 138 10.00 -5.84 1.81
C LEU A 138 9.42 -5.69 3.22
N LEU A 139 9.09 -4.46 3.64
CA LEU A 139 8.47 -4.20 4.93
C LEU A 139 7.14 -4.93 5.07
N ALA A 140 6.30 -4.92 4.03
CA ALA A 140 5.03 -5.63 4.01
C ALA A 140 5.22 -7.16 4.09
N ALA A 141 6.20 -7.70 3.36
CA ALA A 141 6.55 -9.12 3.41
C ALA A 141 7.03 -9.53 4.81
N VAL A 142 7.92 -8.74 5.42
CA VAL A 142 8.43 -8.99 6.77
C VAL A 142 7.34 -8.85 7.82
N ALA A 143 6.46 -7.84 7.71
CA ALA A 143 5.34 -7.67 8.62
C ALA A 143 4.38 -8.87 8.54
N TYR A 144 4.03 -9.29 7.32
CA TYR A 144 3.15 -10.45 7.12
C TYR A 144 3.77 -11.76 7.62
N ALA A 145 5.06 -11.98 7.35
CA ALA A 145 5.79 -13.13 7.86
C ALA A 145 5.83 -13.13 9.39
N SER A 146 6.15 -11.99 10.00
CA SER A 146 6.19 -11.83 11.46
C SER A 146 4.84 -12.13 12.10
N VAL A 147 3.75 -11.57 11.56
CA VAL A 147 2.39 -11.84 12.04
C VAL A 147 2.03 -13.32 11.92
N SER A 148 2.37 -13.94 10.78
CA SER A 148 2.06 -15.36 10.52
C SER A 148 2.84 -16.30 11.44
N LEU A 149 4.13 -16.01 11.68
CA LEU A 149 4.97 -16.79 12.58
C LEU A 149 4.56 -16.60 14.05
N PHE A 150 4.21 -15.38 14.44
CA PHE A 150 3.75 -15.07 15.79
C PHE A 150 2.40 -15.73 16.09
N ALA A 151 1.48 -15.79 15.12
CA ALA A 151 0.21 -16.51 15.23
C ALA A 151 0.38 -18.05 15.29
N GLY A 152 1.55 -18.56 14.91
CA GLY A 152 1.90 -19.98 14.94
C GLY A 152 1.66 -20.71 13.61
N LEU A 153 2.52 -21.69 13.32
CA LEU A 153 2.40 -22.61 12.18
C LEU A 153 1.89 -23.96 12.70
N GLN A 154 0.61 -24.25 12.49
CA GLN A 154 -0.06 -25.40 13.11
C GLN A 154 0.01 -26.67 12.25
N HIS A 155 0.12 -26.55 10.93
CA HIS A 155 0.08 -27.67 9.97
C HIS A 155 1.45 -27.99 9.36
N GLY A 156 2.55 -27.53 9.98
CA GLY A 156 3.91 -27.91 9.57
C GLY A 156 4.26 -27.50 8.12
N PRO A 157 4.70 -28.42 7.24
CA PRO A 157 5.19 -28.08 5.90
C PRO A 157 4.18 -27.36 4.98
N SER A 158 2.88 -27.59 5.14
CA SER A 158 1.85 -26.94 4.32
C SER A 158 1.71 -25.45 4.64
N ASP A 159 1.90 -25.08 5.91
CA ASP A 159 1.87 -23.69 6.35
C ASP A 159 3.08 -22.93 5.84
N LEU A 160 4.26 -23.57 5.86
CA LEU A 160 5.47 -22.99 5.28
C LEU A 160 5.30 -22.76 3.77
N LYS A 161 4.75 -23.73 3.03
CA LYS A 161 4.44 -23.57 1.60
C LYS A 161 3.49 -22.40 1.37
N SER A 162 2.42 -22.29 2.16
CA SER A 162 1.44 -21.21 2.07
C SER A 162 2.07 -19.85 2.35
N LEU A 163 2.90 -19.75 3.38
CA LEU A 163 3.64 -18.54 3.71
C LEU A 163 4.54 -18.12 2.56
N VAL A 164 5.37 -19.03 2.04
CA VAL A 164 6.27 -18.74 0.91
C VAL A 164 5.49 -18.28 -0.32
N MET A 165 4.40 -18.95 -0.69
CA MET A 165 3.57 -18.52 -1.82
C MET A 165 3.01 -17.11 -1.63
N ARG A 166 2.53 -16.77 -0.43
CA ARG A 166 2.01 -15.43 -0.12
C ARG A 166 3.10 -14.36 -0.13
N LEU A 167 4.32 -14.67 0.36
CA LEU A 167 5.45 -13.75 0.31
C LEU A 167 5.95 -13.51 -1.12
N VAL A 168 6.02 -14.56 -1.93
CA VAL A 168 6.41 -14.44 -3.36
C VAL A 168 5.40 -13.60 -4.12
N THR A 169 4.11 -13.88 -3.97
CA THR A 169 3.04 -13.10 -4.63
C THR A 169 2.97 -11.65 -4.15
N LEU A 170 3.17 -11.40 -2.86
CA LEU A 170 3.23 -10.04 -2.32
C LEU A 170 4.43 -9.26 -2.86
N SER A 171 5.60 -9.91 -2.94
CA SER A 171 6.80 -9.33 -3.53
C SER A 171 6.61 -9.07 -5.03
N ALA A 172 5.89 -9.95 -5.72
CA ALA A 172 5.55 -9.77 -7.13
C ALA A 172 4.68 -8.52 -7.36
N MET A 173 3.78 -8.17 -6.43
CA MET A 173 3.00 -6.93 -6.53
C MET A 173 3.88 -5.68 -6.47
N ALA A 174 4.88 -5.66 -5.58
CA ALA A 174 5.84 -4.57 -5.51
C ALA A 174 6.68 -4.47 -6.80
N ALA A 175 7.15 -5.62 -7.31
CA ALA A 175 7.92 -5.69 -8.55
C ALA A 175 7.10 -5.23 -9.76
N LEU A 176 5.84 -5.65 -9.86
CA LEU A 176 4.94 -5.29 -10.95
C LEU A 176 4.63 -3.79 -10.94
N GLY A 177 4.29 -3.21 -9.78
CA GLY A 177 4.08 -1.76 -9.68
C GLY A 177 5.33 -0.98 -10.07
N THR A 178 6.52 -1.44 -9.64
CA THR A 178 7.81 -0.87 -10.03
C THR A 178 8.04 -0.94 -11.55
N PHE A 179 7.68 -2.06 -12.18
CA PHE A 179 7.78 -2.22 -13.63
C PHE A 179 6.89 -1.20 -14.37
N TYR A 180 5.63 -1.05 -13.95
CA TYR A 180 4.70 -0.06 -14.51
C TYR A 180 5.22 1.37 -14.33
N TRP A 181 5.72 1.70 -13.14
CA TRP A 181 6.32 3.01 -12.86
C TRP A 181 7.46 3.34 -13.83
N ARG A 182 8.37 2.38 -14.07
CA ARG A 182 9.48 2.54 -15.02
C ARG A 182 8.99 2.76 -16.43
N GLN A 183 8.00 1.97 -16.87
CA GLN A 183 7.46 2.07 -18.22
C GLN A 183 6.75 3.42 -18.44
N GLN A 184 5.97 3.90 -17.48
CA GLN A 184 5.29 5.19 -17.58
C GLN A 184 6.31 6.33 -17.70
N ARG A 185 7.39 6.29 -16.92
CA ARG A 185 8.44 7.31 -16.98
C ARG A 185 9.27 7.25 -18.26
N ALA A 186 9.54 6.05 -18.78
CA ALA A 186 10.17 5.88 -20.08
C ALA A 186 9.31 6.48 -21.21
N ARG A 187 7.98 6.30 -21.18
CA ARG A 187 7.07 6.88 -22.16
C ARG A 187 7.04 8.41 -22.13
N ARG A 188 7.04 9.02 -20.94
CA ARG A 188 7.05 10.49 -20.80
C ARG A 188 8.31 11.14 -21.38
N ARG A 189 9.45 10.45 -21.36
CA ARG A 189 10.71 10.96 -21.93
C ARG A 189 10.78 10.93 -23.45
N VAL A 190 9.91 10.15 -24.11
CA VAL A 190 9.90 9.96 -25.57
C VAL A 190 8.87 10.84 -26.27
N LEU A 191 7.82 11.28 -25.57
CA LEU A 191 6.81 12.18 -26.12
C LEU A 191 7.31 13.64 -26.02
N PRO A 192 7.41 14.39 -27.13
CA PRO A 192 7.66 15.82 -27.05
C PRO A 192 6.50 16.51 -26.32
N ALA A 193 6.84 17.44 -25.42
CA ALA A 193 5.89 18.25 -24.66
C ALA A 193 5.01 19.13 -25.55
#